data_AF-A0A7C3BWQ2-F1
#
_entry.id   AF-A0A7C3BWQ2-F1
#
_cell.length_a   1.000
_cell.length_b   1.000
_cell.length_c   1.000
_cell.angle_alpha   90.00
_cell.angle_beta   90.00
_cell.angle_gamma   90.00
#
_symmetry.space_group_name_H-M   'P 1'
#
loop_
_entity.id
_entity.type
_entity.pdbx_description
1 polymer ?
#
loop_
_entity_poly.entity_id
_entity_poly.type
_entity_poly.pdbx_seq_one_letter_code
_entity_poly.pdbx_strand_id
1 'polypeptide(L)'
;MNENKPTSLAIKEDFKPEEKRLAEQLYYSAGLDPAVDEGLHDYDKLIQSENKFLNKVLGPRENDIRGYGEAVAKRVAVAVYDQLSKQYGGKVGDLRAYIMNLEEERDNANRRYDDLMGRAIGILGEEYKDLRTDSKEFMEKLTSVMGEDLKVSRINSEAITEKLADIDGLRAQIRTLIQEKEQLAENSAKDKEQIKLRYEQQIDTINGKHKVELNKLNEKYEAQIDTLEKEKEIFGDTTVREKEQLKEKHELYIAEKDKQHKVELAEMGRQHKAELIEYDKQHKAEVRNLNSHINSLAKEKELLAEASAKEKEHLEERYEQEKAEINNEHKVEIKNLNEKYEVRLADVNNQHRDEVQDLTIRIDNLVKEKEQLKEKFEQQITSIINEHKVEIGNLEKEKELLAETSLKEKEQLEEKYESQVASINSEHKAEVRNLNEKHESQNAETNNQHRGEVKDLNSRINSLAKEKEVLAGTSAKEKEQLKEKFEQQISSIINEHKVEMRNLEKEKELLADTSIKEKEQLKEKYESQIAESDNEHKAEVRKLNSRVEILSKEKELLKEQYESQIAELDSKIRGLESKKSGKTRDI
;
A
#
# COMPACT_ATOMS: atom_id res chain seq x y z
N MET A 1 64.63 66.66 9.50
CA MET A 1 63.85 65.75 8.64
C MET A 1 64.48 65.76 7.26
N ASN A 2 65.35 64.79 6.97
CA ASN A 2 65.78 64.48 5.60
C ASN A 2 65.35 63.03 5.37
N GLU A 3 64.38 62.83 4.48
CA GLU A 3 64.00 61.51 3.99
C GLU A 3 65.18 60.94 3.20
N ASN A 4 65.97 60.08 3.87
CA ASN A 4 66.96 59.24 3.21
C ASN A 4 66.22 58.22 2.35
N LYS A 5 65.98 58.58 1.09
CA LYS A 5 65.62 57.60 0.05
C LYS A 5 66.78 56.61 -0.08
N PRO A 6 66.54 55.30 0.09
CA PRO A 6 67.57 54.30 -0.16
C PRO A 6 67.97 54.37 -1.64
N THR A 7 69.24 54.67 -1.91
CA THR A 7 69.85 54.51 -3.24
C THR A 7 69.92 53.04 -3.55
N SER A 8 68.83 52.51 -4.08
CA SER A 8 68.67 51.12 -4.48
C SER A 8 69.51 50.80 -5.72
N LEU A 9 70.82 50.65 -5.54
CA LEU A 9 71.72 50.13 -6.57
C LEU A 9 71.60 48.60 -6.73
N ALA A 10 70.85 47.92 -5.86
CA ALA A 10 70.66 46.46 -5.89
C ALA A 10 69.30 45.97 -6.47
N ILE A 11 68.47 46.85 -7.05
CA ILE A 11 67.13 46.48 -7.59
C ILE A 11 67.11 46.54 -9.12
N LYS A 12 68.12 46.01 -9.78
CA LYS A 12 67.99 45.60 -11.18
C LYS A 12 68.27 44.12 -11.24
N GLU A 13 67.21 43.29 -11.13
CA GLU A 13 67.15 41.93 -11.68
C GLU A 13 65.79 41.24 -11.39
N ASP A 14 64.97 41.18 -12.44
CA ASP A 14 64.30 40.01 -13.04
C ASP A 14 63.41 39.04 -12.22
N PHE A 15 62.72 39.49 -11.17
CA PHE A 15 61.49 38.78 -10.74
C PHE A 15 60.28 39.26 -11.55
N LYS A 16 59.44 38.32 -12.00
CA LYS A 16 58.11 38.70 -12.50
C LYS A 16 57.30 39.32 -11.36
N PRO A 17 56.32 40.22 -11.63
CA PRO A 17 55.55 40.90 -10.59
C PRO A 17 54.87 39.94 -9.59
N GLU A 18 54.49 38.76 -10.06
CA GLU A 18 53.88 37.70 -9.24
C GLU A 18 54.89 37.00 -8.34
N GLU A 19 56.08 36.69 -8.86
CA GLU A 19 57.18 36.08 -8.09
C GLU A 19 57.68 37.03 -7.00
N LYS A 20 57.65 38.35 -7.24
CA LYS A 20 58.01 39.34 -6.23
C LYS A 20 57.07 39.32 -5.03
N ARG A 21 55.76 39.20 -5.26
CA ARG A 21 54.76 39.07 -4.18
C ARG A 21 54.92 37.75 -3.42
N LEU A 22 55.18 36.67 -4.15
CA LEU A 22 55.43 35.36 -3.54
C LEU A 22 56.72 35.37 -2.70
N ALA A 23 57.79 35.98 -3.20
CA ALA A 23 59.05 36.13 -2.48
C ALA A 23 58.89 36.92 -1.19
N GLU A 24 58.15 38.04 -1.22
CA GLU A 24 57.86 38.83 -0.03
C GLU A 24 57.02 38.04 0.98
N GLN A 25 55.98 37.34 0.54
CA GLN A 25 55.13 36.52 1.41
C GLN A 25 55.91 35.36 2.04
N LEU A 26 56.74 34.67 1.26
CA LEU A 26 57.58 33.58 1.75
C LEU A 26 58.64 34.09 2.74
N TYR A 27 59.28 35.22 2.43
CA TYR A 27 60.28 35.85 3.29
C TYR A 27 59.73 36.19 4.68
N TYR A 28 58.55 36.81 4.74
CA TYR A 28 57.90 37.12 6.03
C TYR A 28 57.31 35.89 6.73
N SER A 29 56.69 34.96 5.99
CA SER A 29 56.09 33.75 6.59
C SER A 29 57.12 32.76 7.14
N ALA A 30 58.31 32.71 6.55
CA ALA A 30 59.43 31.89 7.03
C ALA A 30 60.19 32.56 8.18
N GLY A 31 59.84 33.80 8.55
CA GLY A 31 60.46 34.52 9.66
C GLY A 31 61.97 34.69 9.45
N LEU A 32 62.39 35.08 8.24
CA LEU A 32 63.81 35.19 7.89
C LEU A 32 64.45 36.52 8.33
N ASP A 33 63.66 37.49 8.80
CA ASP A 33 64.15 38.78 9.32
C ASP A 33 65.23 38.61 10.41
N PRO A 34 65.03 37.79 11.47
CA PRO A 34 66.06 37.55 12.49
C PRO A 34 67.36 36.96 11.94
N ALA A 35 67.28 36.09 10.93
CA ALA A 35 68.46 35.46 10.34
C ALA A 35 69.28 36.45 9.48
N VAL A 36 68.60 37.37 8.79
CA VAL A 36 69.25 38.48 8.08
C VAL A 36 69.88 39.45 9.08
N ASP A 37 69.19 39.78 10.17
CA ASP A 37 69.69 40.66 11.24
C ASP A 37 70.91 40.04 11.97
N GLU A 38 70.92 38.73 12.22
CA GLU A 38 72.04 38.03 12.86
C GLU A 38 73.23 37.88 11.91
N GLY A 39 72.98 37.60 10.63
CA GLY A 39 74.01 37.62 9.59
C GLY A 39 74.64 39.00 9.39
N LEU A 40 73.84 40.07 9.50
CA LEU A 40 74.31 41.45 9.54
C LEU A 40 75.17 41.71 10.78
N HIS A 41 74.77 41.19 11.93
CA HIS A 41 75.52 41.39 13.17
C HIS A 41 76.91 40.73 13.14
N ASP A 42 77.03 39.54 12.55
CA ASP A 42 78.32 38.87 12.36
C ASP A 42 79.18 39.55 11.28
N TYR A 43 78.57 40.04 10.20
CA TYR A 43 79.26 40.86 9.21
C TYR A 43 79.78 42.17 9.80
N ASP A 44 79.00 42.81 10.66
CA ASP A 44 79.37 44.07 11.30
C ASP A 44 80.52 43.86 12.30
N LYS A 45 80.55 42.74 13.05
CA LYS A 45 81.71 42.36 13.89
C LYS A 45 82.99 42.15 13.08
N LEU A 46 82.89 41.54 11.89
CA LEU A 46 84.02 41.32 10.98
C LEU A 46 84.51 42.64 10.33
N ILE A 47 83.59 43.53 9.92
CA ILE A 47 83.96 44.83 9.33
C ILE A 47 84.53 45.79 10.39
N GLN A 48 83.99 45.78 11.62
CA GLN A 48 84.52 46.57 12.73
C GLN A 48 85.94 46.16 13.13
N SER A 49 86.29 44.87 12.99
CA SER A 49 87.66 44.39 13.25
C SER A 49 88.63 44.68 12.10
N GLU A 50 88.16 44.71 10.85
CA GLU A 50 89.05 44.81 9.69
C GLU A 50 89.29 46.23 9.13
N ASN A 51 88.43 47.24 9.33
CA ASN A 51 88.70 48.56 8.72
C ASN A 51 88.05 49.79 9.40
N LYS A 52 88.69 50.32 10.44
CA LYS A 52 88.35 51.65 11.03
C LYS A 52 88.51 52.81 10.03
N PHE A 53 89.30 52.65 8.97
CA PHE A 53 89.62 53.72 8.02
C PHE A 53 88.54 53.88 6.92
N LEU A 54 87.96 52.78 6.42
CA LEU A 54 86.91 52.81 5.39
C LEU A 54 85.58 53.36 5.92
N ASN A 55 85.20 52.99 7.16
CA ASN A 55 83.96 53.47 7.78
C ASN A 55 83.95 54.99 8.02
N LYS A 56 85.13 55.63 8.11
CA LYS A 56 85.24 57.09 8.28
C LYS A 56 85.12 57.88 6.97
N VAL A 57 85.40 57.24 5.83
CA VAL A 57 85.44 57.88 4.50
C VAL A 57 84.16 57.65 3.71
N LEU A 58 83.51 56.49 3.88
CA LEU A 58 82.36 56.08 3.05
C LEU A 58 81.01 56.08 3.79
N GLY A 59 80.99 56.37 5.10
CA GLY A 59 79.78 56.32 5.93
C GLY A 59 79.30 54.90 6.23
N PRO A 60 78.33 54.72 7.16
CA PRO A 60 77.81 53.40 7.52
C PRO A 60 77.10 52.78 6.31
N ARG A 61 77.68 51.70 5.76
CA ARG A 61 77.11 50.93 4.64
C ARG A 61 75.98 49.97 5.03
N GLU A 62 75.51 50.04 6.28
CA GLU A 62 74.51 49.12 6.85
C GLU A 62 73.27 48.97 5.97
N ASN A 63 72.75 50.08 5.42
CA ASN A 63 71.52 50.05 4.62
C ASN A 63 71.69 49.34 3.27
N ASP A 64 72.85 49.45 2.63
CA ASP A 64 73.12 48.79 1.34
C ASP A 64 73.36 47.29 1.52
N ILE A 65 74.03 46.90 2.60
CA ILE A 65 74.32 45.48 2.92
C ILE A 65 73.03 44.77 3.36
N ARG A 66 72.17 45.45 4.15
CA ARG A 66 70.85 44.91 4.51
C ARG A 66 69.98 44.67 3.29
N GLY A 67 69.93 45.62 2.35
CA GLY A 67 69.19 45.45 1.10
C GLY A 67 69.68 44.26 0.27
N TYR A 68 70.99 44.00 0.25
CA TYR A 68 71.56 42.81 -0.39
C TYR A 68 71.20 41.52 0.35
N GLY A 69 71.30 41.50 1.69
CA GLY A 69 70.92 40.36 2.52
C GLY A 69 69.46 39.95 2.35
N GLU A 70 68.55 40.93 2.40
CA GLU A 70 67.12 40.72 2.17
C GLU A 70 66.83 40.20 0.75
N ALA A 71 67.52 40.72 -0.27
CA ALA A 71 67.34 40.28 -1.66
C ALA A 71 67.84 38.85 -1.90
N VAL A 72 68.93 38.44 -1.24
CA VAL A 72 69.44 37.07 -1.29
C VAL A 72 68.52 36.12 -0.54
N ALA A 73 68.07 36.48 0.66
CA ALA A 73 67.13 35.68 1.44
C ALA A 73 65.81 35.44 0.69
N LYS A 74 65.26 36.49 0.03
CA LYS A 74 64.07 36.37 -0.83
C LYS A 74 64.29 35.42 -2.02
N ARG A 75 65.45 35.46 -2.67
CA ARG A 75 65.80 34.52 -3.77
C ARG A 75 65.89 33.08 -3.29
N VAL A 76 66.57 32.86 -2.16
CA VAL A 76 66.73 31.52 -1.58
C VAL A 76 65.38 30.96 -1.15
N ALA A 77 64.51 31.77 -0.54
CA ALA A 77 63.16 31.36 -0.15
C ALA A 77 62.33 30.91 -1.35
N VAL A 78 62.35 31.66 -2.46
CA VAL A 78 61.64 31.25 -3.69
C VAL A 78 62.24 29.99 -4.31
N ALA A 79 63.57 29.89 -4.39
CA ALA A 79 64.23 28.71 -4.96
C ALA A 79 63.96 27.43 -4.15
N VAL A 80 63.96 27.53 -2.82
CA VAL A 80 63.62 26.42 -1.91
C VAL A 80 62.15 26.06 -2.04
N TYR A 81 61.26 27.06 -2.12
CA TYR A 81 59.83 26.82 -2.35
C TYR A 81 59.56 26.13 -3.69
N ASP A 82 60.23 26.54 -4.77
CA ASP A 82 60.12 25.89 -6.08
C ASP A 82 60.65 24.45 -6.08
N GLN A 83 61.76 24.19 -5.37
CA GLN A 83 62.28 22.82 -5.20
C GLN A 83 61.35 21.95 -4.35
N LEU A 84 60.82 22.47 -3.24
CA LEU A 84 59.83 21.76 -2.43
C LEU A 84 58.53 21.53 -3.22
N SER A 85 58.05 22.53 -3.96
CA SER A 85 56.86 22.41 -4.80
C SER A 85 57.07 21.39 -5.91
N LYS A 86 58.28 21.23 -6.46
CA LYS A 86 58.59 20.17 -7.44
C LYS A 86 58.68 18.78 -6.80
N GLN A 87 59.28 18.66 -5.61
CA GLN A 87 59.44 17.36 -4.93
C GLN A 87 58.15 16.87 -4.27
N TYR A 88 57.34 17.78 -3.74
CA TYR A 88 56.13 17.48 -2.99
C TYR A 88 54.84 17.82 -3.75
N GLY A 89 54.85 18.68 -4.76
CA GLY A 89 53.64 19.03 -5.51
C GLY A 89 53.04 17.86 -6.30
N GLY A 90 53.87 16.94 -6.81
CA GLY A 90 53.40 15.70 -7.42
C GLY A 90 52.79 14.73 -6.39
N LYS A 91 53.53 14.47 -5.30
CA LYS A 91 53.10 13.52 -4.25
C LYS A 91 51.91 14.03 -3.43
N VAL A 92 51.83 15.34 -3.19
CA VAL A 92 50.71 15.99 -2.50
C VAL A 92 49.51 16.11 -3.44
N GLY A 93 49.73 16.31 -4.75
CA GLY A 93 48.66 16.20 -5.75
C GLY A 93 48.03 14.80 -5.78
N ASP A 94 48.85 13.76 -5.78
CA ASP A 94 48.41 12.37 -5.72
C ASP A 94 47.72 12.04 -4.39
N LEU A 95 48.25 12.53 -3.26
CA LEU A 95 47.60 12.40 -1.95
C LEU A 95 46.27 13.15 -1.88
N ARG A 96 46.16 14.34 -2.50
CA ARG A 96 44.91 15.12 -2.51
C ARG A 96 43.86 14.46 -3.39
N ALA A 97 44.26 13.89 -4.53
CA ALA A 97 43.39 13.08 -5.37
C ALA A 97 42.95 11.79 -4.65
N TYR A 98 43.85 11.14 -3.92
CA TYR A 98 43.54 9.97 -3.11
C TYR A 98 42.59 10.29 -1.96
N ILE A 99 42.79 11.40 -1.24
CA ILE A 99 41.89 11.89 -0.19
C ILE A 99 40.51 12.24 -0.78
N MET A 100 40.47 12.89 -1.95
CA MET A 100 39.21 13.25 -2.61
C MET A 100 38.43 12.00 -3.07
N ASN A 101 39.12 10.96 -3.58
CA ASN A 101 38.51 9.67 -3.87
C ASN A 101 38.01 8.96 -2.60
N LEU A 102 38.77 8.99 -1.50
CA LEU A 102 38.33 8.41 -0.22
C LEU A 102 37.12 9.15 0.35
N GLU A 103 37.04 10.47 0.17
CA GLU A 103 35.86 11.27 0.55
C GLU A 103 34.64 10.93 -0.31
N GLU A 104 34.83 10.74 -1.63
CA GLU A 104 33.76 10.33 -2.54
C GLU A 104 33.29 8.89 -2.26
N GLU A 105 34.20 7.97 -1.93
CA GLU A 105 33.87 6.60 -1.51
C GLU A 105 33.13 6.59 -0.16
N ARG A 106 33.55 7.41 0.81
CA ARG A 106 32.86 7.59 2.08
C ARG A 106 31.45 8.12 1.87
N ASP A 107 31.28 9.15 1.04
CA ASP A 107 29.97 9.76 0.79
C ASP A 107 29.04 8.81 0.02
N ASN A 108 29.58 8.00 -0.90
CA ASN A 108 28.83 6.92 -1.55
C ASN A 108 28.46 5.79 -0.59
N ALA A 109 29.35 5.41 0.32
CA ALA A 109 29.05 4.41 1.35
C ALA A 109 27.96 4.91 2.29
N ASN A 110 28.02 6.18 2.71
CA ASN A 110 26.98 6.80 3.54
C ASN A 110 25.63 6.84 2.83
N ARG A 111 25.57 7.22 1.55
CA ARG A 111 24.32 7.15 0.76
C ARG A 111 23.76 5.74 0.66
N ARG A 112 24.62 4.73 0.45
CA ARG A 112 24.19 3.32 0.45
C ARG A 112 23.70 2.88 1.82
N TYR A 113 24.31 3.37 2.88
CA TYR A 113 23.90 3.10 4.25
C TYR A 113 22.55 3.76 4.55
N ASP A 114 22.31 4.99 4.11
CA ASP A 114 21.02 5.68 4.25
C ASP A 114 19.92 5.01 3.42
N ASP A 115 20.21 4.55 2.20
CA ASP A 115 19.26 3.78 1.39
C ASP A 115 18.96 2.41 2.01
N LEU A 116 19.98 1.73 2.55
CA LEU A 116 19.82 0.44 3.24
C LEU A 116 19.04 0.63 4.54
N MET A 117 19.35 1.66 5.33
CA MET A 117 18.65 2.04 6.54
C MET A 117 17.22 2.49 6.23
N GLY A 118 16.98 3.20 5.13
CA GLY A 118 15.64 3.57 4.68
C GLY A 118 14.79 2.35 4.29
N ARG A 119 15.38 1.38 3.59
CA ARG A 119 14.71 0.09 3.29
C ARG A 119 14.53 -0.77 4.53
N ALA A 120 15.51 -0.83 5.41
CA ALA A 120 15.42 -1.54 6.67
C ALA A 120 14.37 -0.91 7.58
N ILE A 121 14.25 0.43 7.64
CA ILE A 121 13.20 1.13 8.39
C ILE A 121 11.83 0.96 7.71
N GLY A 122 11.76 0.83 6.38
CA GLY A 122 10.51 0.48 5.68
C GLY A 122 10.03 -0.93 6.01
N ILE A 123 10.93 -1.92 5.94
CA ILE A 123 10.64 -3.33 6.22
C ILE A 123 10.42 -3.56 7.72
N LEU A 124 11.36 -3.12 8.58
CA LEU A 124 11.17 -3.19 10.03
C LEU A 124 10.06 -2.27 10.51
N GLY A 125 9.71 -1.18 9.84
CA GLY A 125 8.65 -0.28 10.31
C GLY A 125 7.25 -0.86 10.13
N GLU A 126 7.03 -1.60 9.04
CA GLU A 126 5.81 -2.40 8.82
C GLU A 126 5.82 -3.63 9.74
N GLU A 127 6.95 -4.36 9.82
CA GLU A 127 7.07 -5.54 10.70
C GLU A 127 7.03 -5.18 12.20
N TYR A 128 7.58 -4.05 12.66
CA TYR A 128 7.50 -3.60 14.06
C TYR A 128 6.08 -3.23 14.47
N LYS A 129 5.26 -2.77 13.53
CA LYS A 129 3.86 -2.40 13.81
C LYS A 129 3.04 -3.66 14.11
N ASP A 130 3.33 -4.74 13.40
CA ASP A 130 2.76 -6.06 13.64
C ASP A 130 3.39 -6.71 14.89
N LEU A 131 4.71 -6.60 15.07
CA LEU A 131 5.43 -7.14 16.23
C LEU A 131 5.07 -6.43 17.55
N ARG A 132 4.65 -5.16 17.55
CA ARG A 132 4.21 -4.47 18.78
C ARG A 132 2.86 -4.99 19.29
N THR A 133 2.07 -5.58 18.41
CA THR A 133 0.80 -6.22 18.75
C THR A 133 1.06 -7.59 19.39
N ASP A 134 2.05 -8.35 18.90
CA ASP A 134 2.51 -9.63 19.47
C ASP A 134 3.51 -9.50 20.64
N SER A 135 4.23 -8.38 20.76
CA SER A 135 5.29 -8.18 21.75
C SER A 135 4.76 -8.13 23.19
N LYS A 136 3.48 -7.77 23.39
CA LYS A 136 2.84 -7.86 24.72
C LYS A 136 2.69 -9.32 25.16
N GLU A 137 2.26 -10.20 24.27
CA GLU A 137 2.16 -11.64 24.54
C GLU A 137 3.54 -12.31 24.61
N PHE A 138 4.50 -11.83 23.82
CA PHE A 138 5.88 -12.30 23.86
C PHE A 138 6.60 -11.89 25.16
N MET A 139 6.40 -10.66 25.67
CA MET A 139 7.00 -10.22 26.93
C MET A 139 6.42 -10.97 28.14
N GLU A 140 5.13 -11.34 28.15
CA GLU A 140 4.57 -12.22 29.19
C GLU A 140 5.20 -13.62 29.14
N LYS A 141 5.37 -14.20 27.94
CA LYS A 141 6.07 -15.49 27.77
C LYS A 141 7.55 -15.41 28.13
N LEU A 142 8.25 -14.33 27.77
CA LEU A 142 9.68 -14.16 28.05
C LEU A 142 9.93 -13.94 29.55
N THR A 143 9.02 -13.26 30.25
CA THR A 143 9.10 -13.10 31.71
C THR A 143 8.83 -14.43 32.43
N SER A 144 7.95 -15.29 31.90
CA SER A 144 7.73 -16.64 32.42
C SER A 144 8.93 -17.56 32.19
N VAL A 145 9.48 -17.58 30.97
CA VAL A 145 10.60 -18.47 30.59
C VAL A 145 11.91 -18.06 31.28
N MET A 146 12.21 -16.76 31.39
CA MET A 146 13.41 -16.30 32.12
C MET A 146 13.29 -16.45 33.64
N GLY A 147 12.08 -16.50 34.20
CA GLY A 147 11.83 -16.78 35.61
C GLY A 147 12.10 -18.24 36.00
N GLU A 148 11.90 -19.19 35.08
CA GLU A 148 12.17 -20.62 35.28
C GLU A 148 13.62 -21.00 34.93
N ASP A 149 14.23 -20.42 33.88
CA ASP A 149 15.60 -20.78 33.47
C ASP A 149 16.71 -20.22 34.37
N LEU A 150 16.45 -19.15 35.13
CA LEU A 150 17.39 -18.64 36.14
C LEU A 150 17.59 -19.58 37.33
N LYS A 151 16.72 -20.57 37.53
CA LYS A 151 16.91 -21.62 38.56
C LYS A 151 17.65 -22.86 38.02
N VAL A 152 17.73 -23.03 36.70
CA VAL A 152 18.31 -24.23 36.07
C VAL A 152 19.71 -23.96 35.52
N SER A 153 20.03 -22.73 35.12
CA SER A 153 21.38 -22.39 34.69
C SER A 153 22.30 -22.16 35.89
N ARG A 154 22.89 -23.27 36.33
CA ARG A 154 24.12 -23.33 37.11
C ARG A 154 25.22 -22.66 36.28
N ILE A 155 25.23 -21.33 36.27
CA ILE A 155 26.25 -20.50 35.60
C ILE A 155 27.60 -20.97 36.15
N ASN A 156 28.44 -21.49 35.25
CA ASN A 156 29.79 -21.98 35.55
C ASN A 156 30.61 -20.84 36.19
N SER A 157 30.61 -20.82 37.52
CA SER A 157 31.38 -19.89 38.36
C SER A 157 32.89 -20.01 38.13
N GLU A 158 33.35 -21.12 37.56
CA GLU A 158 34.75 -21.47 37.35
C GLU A 158 35.42 -20.61 36.25
N ALA A 159 34.73 -20.38 35.12
CA ALA A 159 35.26 -19.58 34.01
C ALA A 159 35.30 -18.07 34.32
N ILE A 160 34.47 -17.61 35.28
CA ILE A 160 34.50 -16.22 35.75
C ILE A 160 35.62 -16.05 36.78
N THR A 161 35.87 -17.04 37.65
CA THR A 161 36.99 -16.99 38.60
C THR A 161 38.35 -17.04 37.94
N GLU A 162 38.52 -17.78 36.84
CA GLU A 162 39.80 -17.84 36.10
C GLU A 162 40.13 -16.51 35.42
N LYS A 163 39.14 -15.86 34.78
CA LYS A 163 39.32 -14.53 34.17
C LYS A 163 39.55 -13.42 35.21
N LEU A 164 39.03 -13.57 36.43
CA LEU A 164 39.32 -12.65 37.53
C LEU A 164 40.75 -12.85 38.07
N ALA A 165 41.27 -14.07 38.08
CA ALA A 165 42.64 -14.36 38.50
C ALA A 165 43.69 -13.73 37.56
N ASP A 166 43.45 -13.75 36.23
CA ASP A 166 44.31 -13.09 35.26
C ASP A 166 44.33 -11.56 35.40
N ILE A 167 43.18 -10.95 35.73
CA ILE A 167 43.08 -9.51 35.98
C ILE A 167 43.86 -9.11 37.24
N ASP A 168 43.83 -9.94 38.29
CA ASP A 168 44.61 -9.69 39.49
C ASP A 168 46.12 -9.94 39.28
N GLY A 169 46.50 -10.88 38.41
CA GLY A 169 47.89 -11.07 37.96
C GLY A 169 48.44 -9.85 37.21
N LEU A 170 47.66 -9.26 36.30
CA LEU A 170 48.02 -8.02 35.60
C LEU A 170 48.14 -6.83 36.56
N ARG A 171 47.27 -6.74 37.58
CA ARG A 171 47.37 -5.71 38.62
C ARG A 171 48.62 -5.86 39.49
N ALA A 172 49.06 -7.09 39.75
CA ALA A 172 50.31 -7.34 40.48
C ALA A 172 51.54 -6.88 39.67
N GLN A 173 51.56 -7.16 38.37
CA GLN A 173 52.64 -6.70 37.47
C GLN A 173 52.71 -5.17 37.37
N ILE A 174 51.55 -4.49 37.33
CA ILE A 174 51.50 -3.02 37.34
C ILE A 174 52.07 -2.47 38.65
N ARG A 175 51.82 -3.11 39.80
CA ARG A 175 52.39 -2.67 41.09
C ARG A 175 53.91 -2.83 41.13
N THR A 176 54.46 -3.94 40.62
CA THR A 176 55.91 -4.13 40.55
C THR A 176 56.58 -3.13 39.61
N LEU A 177 55.99 -2.85 38.44
CA LEU A 177 56.52 -1.85 37.51
C LEU A 177 56.50 -0.43 38.09
N ILE A 178 55.50 -0.08 38.91
CA ILE A 178 55.45 1.21 39.60
C ILE A 178 56.59 1.29 40.64
N GLN A 179 56.84 0.23 41.41
CA GLN A 179 57.93 0.19 42.39
C GLN A 179 59.32 0.26 41.73
N GLU A 180 59.51 -0.42 40.61
CA GLU A 180 60.77 -0.34 39.84
C GLU A 180 61.01 1.07 39.28
N LYS A 181 59.95 1.74 38.80
CA LYS A 181 60.04 3.12 38.33
C LYS A 181 60.41 4.09 39.45
N GLU A 182 59.87 3.87 40.66
CA GLU A 182 60.19 4.67 41.85
C GLU A 182 61.65 4.46 42.28
N GLN A 183 62.15 3.22 42.26
CA GLN A 183 63.56 2.90 42.55
C GLN A 183 64.52 3.49 41.51
N LEU A 184 64.17 3.46 40.22
CA LEU A 184 64.97 4.09 39.16
C LEU A 184 65.02 5.61 39.33
N ALA A 185 63.93 6.24 39.75
CA ALA A 185 63.91 7.68 40.04
C ALA A 185 64.80 8.03 41.25
N GLU A 186 64.77 7.21 42.31
CA GLU A 186 65.60 7.40 43.50
C GLU A 186 67.10 7.19 43.20
N ASN A 187 67.44 6.19 42.39
CA ASN A 187 68.83 5.95 41.96
C ASN A 187 69.33 7.07 41.05
N SER A 188 68.50 7.55 40.10
CA SER A 188 68.86 8.70 39.26
C SER A 188 69.11 9.99 40.07
N ALA A 189 68.35 10.20 41.16
CA ALA A 189 68.57 11.33 42.06
C ALA A 189 69.91 11.21 42.82
N LYS A 190 70.24 10.01 43.33
CA LYS A 190 71.51 9.73 44.02
C LYS A 190 72.71 9.90 43.08
N ASP A 191 72.61 9.46 41.83
CA ASP A 191 73.68 9.61 40.84
C ASP A 191 73.93 11.09 40.48
N LYS A 192 72.87 11.88 40.33
CA LYS A 192 73.00 13.34 40.12
C LYS A 192 73.68 14.03 41.30
N GLU A 193 73.39 13.61 42.52
CA GLU A 193 73.99 14.17 43.74
C GLU A 193 75.47 13.78 43.89
N GLN A 194 75.83 12.53 43.55
CA GLN A 194 77.24 12.10 43.52
C GLN A 194 78.05 12.81 42.43
N ILE A 195 77.47 13.02 41.24
CA ILE A 195 78.12 13.77 40.17
C ILE A 195 78.38 15.22 40.61
N LYS A 196 77.41 15.86 41.27
CA LYS A 196 77.56 17.22 41.81
C LYS A 196 78.70 17.31 42.82
N LEU A 197 78.78 16.34 43.76
CA LEU A 197 79.85 16.28 44.76
C LEU A 197 81.24 16.10 44.11
N ARG A 198 81.35 15.29 43.05
CA ARG A 198 82.62 15.13 42.31
C ARG A 198 83.05 16.41 41.60
N TYR A 199 82.11 17.16 41.02
CA TYR A 199 82.42 18.44 40.37
C TYR A 199 82.86 19.50 41.38
N GLU A 200 82.24 19.60 42.55
CA GLU A 200 82.68 20.51 43.62
C GLU A 200 84.10 20.18 44.09
N GLN A 201 84.43 18.88 44.29
CA GLN A 201 85.78 18.46 44.66
C GLN A 201 86.84 18.75 43.57
N GLN A 202 86.47 18.65 42.29
CA GLN A 202 87.35 19.02 41.18
C GLN A 202 87.60 20.54 41.12
N ILE A 203 86.58 21.35 41.37
CA ILE A 203 86.71 22.82 41.42
C ILE A 203 87.64 23.23 42.57
N ASP A 204 87.50 22.64 43.75
CA ASP A 204 88.35 22.96 44.90
C ASP A 204 89.81 22.55 44.69
N THR A 205 90.06 21.41 44.05
CA THR A 205 91.43 20.97 43.72
C THR A 205 92.07 21.84 42.64
N ILE A 206 91.31 22.29 41.64
CA ILE A 206 91.81 23.24 40.62
C ILE A 206 92.11 24.61 41.26
N ASN A 207 91.21 25.12 42.10
CA ASN A 207 91.41 26.39 42.81
C ASN A 207 92.62 26.33 43.76
N GLY A 208 92.85 25.20 44.44
CA GLY A 208 94.04 24.96 45.23
C GLY A 208 95.33 25.01 44.41
N LYS A 209 95.34 24.41 43.22
CA LYS A 209 96.50 24.44 42.30
C LYS A 209 96.78 25.85 41.78
N HIS A 210 95.77 26.58 41.32
CA HIS A 210 95.93 27.96 40.86
C HIS A 210 96.45 28.90 41.95
N LYS A 211 96.01 28.71 43.20
CA LYS A 211 96.53 29.49 44.35
C LYS A 211 98.02 29.25 44.59
N VAL A 212 98.49 28.01 44.45
CA VAL A 212 99.93 27.68 44.59
C VAL A 212 100.75 28.27 43.44
N GLU A 213 100.24 28.24 42.21
CA GLU A 213 100.93 28.83 41.05
C GLU A 213 101.01 30.35 41.13
N LEU A 214 99.95 31.03 41.58
CA LEU A 214 99.96 32.46 41.84
C LEU A 214 101.01 32.87 42.87
N ASN A 215 101.13 32.11 43.98
CA ASN A 215 102.14 32.39 45.00
C ASN A 215 103.57 32.22 44.47
N LYS A 216 103.84 31.16 43.69
CA LYS A 216 105.16 30.94 43.06
C LYS A 216 105.54 32.04 42.06
N LEU A 217 104.55 32.59 41.35
CA LEU A 217 104.79 33.68 40.42
C LEU A 217 105.07 35.00 41.16
N ASN A 218 104.38 35.25 42.27
CA ASN A 218 104.60 36.41 43.11
C ASN A 218 105.99 36.41 43.76
N GLU A 219 106.44 35.27 44.28
CA GLU A 219 107.79 35.11 44.85
C GLU A 219 108.90 35.39 43.82
N LYS A 220 108.69 35.03 42.54
CA LYS A 220 109.63 35.35 41.46
C LYS A 220 109.73 36.85 41.18
N TYR A 221 108.62 37.58 41.25
CA TYR A 221 108.62 39.02 40.98
C TYR A 221 109.30 39.80 42.10
N GLU A 222 109.12 39.42 43.36
CA GLU A 222 109.85 40.06 44.47
C GLU A 222 111.36 39.86 44.36
N ALA A 223 111.81 38.65 43.99
CA ALA A 223 113.25 38.37 43.81
C ALA A 223 113.89 39.21 42.68
N GLN A 224 113.14 39.54 41.62
CA GLN A 224 113.63 40.42 40.55
C GLN A 224 113.73 41.89 40.99
N ILE A 225 112.86 42.35 41.88
CA ILE A 225 112.91 43.71 42.41
C ILE A 225 114.16 43.90 43.29
N ASP A 226 114.48 42.92 44.14
CA ASP A 226 115.70 42.93 44.99
C ASP A 226 117.01 42.96 44.19
N THR A 227 117.05 42.30 43.02
CA THR A 227 118.23 42.33 42.14
C THR A 227 118.43 43.70 41.49
N LEU A 228 117.34 44.37 41.12
CA LEU A 228 117.39 45.69 40.48
C LEU A 228 117.75 46.81 41.47
N GLU A 229 117.44 46.66 42.76
CA GLU A 229 117.89 47.61 43.80
C GLU A 229 119.39 47.51 44.07
N LYS A 230 119.98 46.31 44.05
CA LYS A 230 121.44 46.11 44.22
C LYS A 230 122.27 46.67 43.05
N GLU A 231 121.75 46.64 41.83
CA GLU A 231 122.44 47.21 40.66
C GLU A 231 122.45 48.74 40.67
N LYS A 232 121.46 49.39 41.31
CA LYS A 232 121.45 50.85 41.51
C LYS A 232 122.50 51.35 42.51
N GLU A 233 122.90 50.52 43.47
CA GLU A 233 123.84 50.88 44.53
C GLU A 233 125.31 50.86 44.05
N ILE A 234 125.62 50.10 43.00
CA ILE A 234 127.00 49.91 42.47
C ILE A 234 127.41 51.02 41.47
N PHE A 235 126.46 51.76 40.89
CA PHE A 235 126.75 52.80 39.89
C PHE A 235 127.06 54.19 40.47
N GLY A 236 127.11 54.32 41.81
CA GLY A 236 127.26 55.60 42.51
C GLY A 236 128.68 56.02 42.94
N ASP A 237 129.69 55.14 42.90
CA ASP A 237 130.87 55.30 43.78
C ASP A 237 132.27 55.29 43.12
N THR A 238 132.40 55.50 41.80
CA THR A 238 133.75 55.53 41.15
C THR A 238 133.96 56.68 40.18
N THR A 239 133.91 57.91 40.67
CA THR A 239 134.56 59.05 39.99
C THR A 239 134.99 60.10 41.03
N VAL A 240 136.19 60.67 40.86
CA VAL A 240 136.81 61.79 41.65
C VAL A 240 137.96 61.39 42.62
N ARG A 241 138.98 60.62 42.20
CA ARG A 241 140.22 60.56 43.01
C ARG A 241 141.58 60.37 42.33
N GLU A 242 141.75 60.75 41.06
CA GLU A 242 143.07 60.67 40.40
C GLU A 242 143.33 61.79 39.38
N LYS A 243 143.37 63.07 39.83
CA LYS A 243 143.61 64.19 38.89
C LYS A 243 144.64 65.27 39.27
N GLU A 244 145.48 65.05 40.29
CA GLU A 244 146.37 66.12 40.77
C GLU A 244 147.88 65.77 40.93
N GLN A 245 148.35 64.59 40.50
CA GLN A 245 149.78 64.21 40.64
C GLN A 245 150.50 63.92 39.31
N LEU A 246 149.86 64.20 38.19
CA LEU A 246 150.24 63.74 36.85
C LEU A 246 150.66 64.89 35.91
N LYS A 247 151.35 65.94 36.40
CA LYS A 247 151.69 67.10 35.53
C LYS A 247 153.18 67.38 35.31
N GLU A 248 154.10 66.74 36.04
CA GLU A 248 155.55 67.01 35.88
C GLU A 248 156.39 65.77 35.49
N LYS A 249 155.83 64.55 35.58
CA LYS A 249 156.46 63.31 35.07
C LYS A 249 156.02 62.94 33.65
N HIS A 250 155.07 63.67 33.06
CA HIS A 250 154.41 63.28 31.81
C HIS A 250 155.24 63.50 30.55
N GLU A 251 156.14 64.48 30.49
CA GLU A 251 156.83 64.79 29.23
C GLU A 251 157.89 63.77 28.81
N LEU A 252 158.51 63.05 29.76
CA LEU A 252 159.46 61.96 29.45
C LEU A 252 158.81 60.57 29.42
N TYR A 253 157.62 60.41 30.03
CA TYR A 253 156.83 59.17 30.01
C TYR A 253 156.01 59.01 28.71
N ILE A 254 155.52 60.11 28.11
CA ILE A 254 154.67 60.07 26.90
C ILE A 254 155.38 59.41 25.72
N ALA A 255 156.68 59.64 25.52
CA ALA A 255 157.43 59.07 24.40
C ALA A 255 157.67 57.54 24.51
N GLU A 256 157.87 57.03 25.72
CA GLU A 256 158.03 55.59 25.99
C GLU A 256 156.67 54.87 25.96
N LYS A 257 155.63 55.50 26.54
CA LYS A 257 154.28 54.94 26.55
C LYS A 257 153.60 54.92 25.20
N ASP A 258 153.83 55.88 24.31
CA ASP A 258 153.28 55.82 22.96
C ASP A 258 153.81 54.62 22.15
N LYS A 259 155.06 54.20 22.43
CA LYS A 259 155.65 53.02 21.82
C LYS A 259 155.07 51.73 22.39
N GLN A 260 154.86 51.67 23.72
CA GLN A 260 154.19 50.55 24.37
C GLN A 260 152.70 50.44 23.99
N HIS A 261 151.95 51.55 23.99
CA HIS A 261 150.53 51.57 23.62
C HIS A 261 150.30 51.14 22.18
N LYS A 262 151.20 51.46 21.24
CA LYS A 262 151.09 50.95 19.86
C LYS A 262 151.27 49.43 19.79
N VAL A 263 152.12 48.84 20.64
CA VAL A 263 152.29 47.39 20.73
C VAL A 263 151.09 46.74 21.42
N GLU A 264 150.65 47.29 22.56
CA GLU A 264 149.48 46.81 23.31
C GLU A 264 148.19 46.90 22.48
N LEU A 265 147.97 47.97 21.71
CA LEU A 265 146.82 48.09 20.80
C LEU A 265 146.90 47.08 19.64
N ALA A 266 148.09 46.82 19.11
CA ALA A 266 148.28 45.81 18.07
C ALA A 266 148.15 44.37 18.62
N GLU A 267 148.39 44.17 19.90
CA GLU A 267 148.24 42.89 20.59
C GLU A 267 146.79 42.64 21.01
N MET A 268 146.11 43.63 21.59
CA MET A 268 144.66 43.60 21.83
C MET A 268 143.88 43.46 20.52
N GLY A 269 144.29 44.16 19.46
CA GLY A 269 143.70 44.00 18.14
C GLY A 269 143.88 42.59 17.56
N ARG A 270 144.99 41.91 17.89
CA ARG A 270 145.21 40.50 17.53
C ARG A 270 144.39 39.56 18.40
N GLN A 271 144.26 39.82 19.70
CA GLN A 271 143.46 39.04 20.65
C GLN A 271 141.97 39.13 20.31
N HIS A 272 141.40 40.33 20.16
CA HIS A 272 140.00 40.49 19.78
C HIS A 272 139.69 39.85 18.42
N LYS A 273 140.63 39.92 17.47
CA LYS A 273 140.46 39.24 16.18
C LYS A 273 140.47 37.72 16.34
N ALA A 274 141.30 37.17 17.22
CA ALA A 274 141.32 35.75 17.53
C ALA A 274 140.04 35.30 18.25
N GLU A 275 139.57 36.07 19.24
CA GLU A 275 138.32 35.83 19.96
C GLU A 275 137.10 35.89 19.04
N LEU A 276 137.04 36.86 18.11
CA LEU A 276 135.98 36.92 17.11
C LEU A 276 135.97 35.71 16.17
N ILE A 277 137.16 35.22 15.78
CA ILE A 277 137.29 34.01 14.96
C ILE A 277 136.84 32.78 15.75
N GLU A 278 137.17 32.70 17.03
CA GLU A 278 136.77 31.60 17.91
C GLU A 278 135.26 31.62 18.18
N TYR A 279 134.68 32.78 18.42
CA TYR A 279 133.23 32.98 18.57
C TYR A 279 132.48 32.59 17.30
N ASP A 280 132.94 33.03 16.12
CA ASP A 280 132.34 32.64 14.83
C ASP A 280 132.45 31.12 14.59
N LYS A 281 133.55 30.49 15.04
CA LYS A 281 133.73 29.03 14.98
C LYS A 281 132.76 28.29 15.91
N GLN A 282 132.54 28.80 17.13
CA GLN A 282 131.57 28.24 18.09
C GLN A 282 130.15 28.40 17.57
N HIS A 283 129.76 29.60 17.10
CA HIS A 283 128.45 29.85 16.49
C HIS A 283 128.17 28.93 15.31
N LYS A 284 129.14 28.74 14.41
CA LYS A 284 128.99 27.81 13.29
C LYS A 284 128.81 26.36 13.75
N ALA A 285 129.43 25.96 14.86
CA ALA A 285 129.23 24.62 15.44
C ALA A 285 127.83 24.48 16.06
N GLU A 286 127.36 25.49 16.80
CA GLU A 286 126.01 25.52 17.38
C GLU A 286 124.93 25.48 16.31
N VAL A 287 125.06 26.29 15.24
CA VAL A 287 124.12 26.27 14.11
C VAL A 287 124.08 24.90 13.43
N ARG A 288 125.23 24.21 13.28
CA ARG A 288 125.25 22.84 12.76
C ARG A 288 124.53 21.86 13.68
N ASN A 289 124.73 21.98 15.00
CA ASN A 289 124.07 21.12 15.98
C ASN A 289 122.55 21.36 15.99
N LEU A 290 122.11 22.63 15.99
CA LEU A 290 120.70 22.98 15.88
C LEU A 290 120.07 22.45 14.60
N ASN A 291 120.75 22.59 13.46
CA ASN A 291 120.26 22.02 12.20
C ASN A 291 120.15 20.49 12.25
N SER A 292 121.10 19.80 12.89
CA SER A 292 121.01 18.34 13.07
C SER A 292 119.82 17.95 13.95
N HIS A 293 119.53 18.73 15.01
CA HIS A 293 118.41 18.50 15.90
C HIS A 293 117.06 18.77 15.20
N ILE A 294 116.95 19.87 14.44
CA ILE A 294 115.78 20.19 13.62
C ILE A 294 115.50 19.05 12.64
N ASN A 295 116.53 18.51 11.98
CA ASN A 295 116.37 17.38 11.06
C ASN A 295 115.91 16.11 11.79
N SER A 296 116.39 15.83 13.00
CA SER A 296 115.89 14.70 13.80
C SER A 296 114.43 14.88 14.22
N LEU A 297 114.03 16.08 14.64
CA LEU A 297 112.65 16.39 15.02
C LEU A 297 111.70 16.33 13.82
N ALA A 298 112.14 16.77 12.65
CA ALA A 298 111.37 16.65 11.42
C ALA A 298 111.08 15.17 11.09
N LYS A 299 112.10 14.30 11.21
CA LYS A 299 111.95 12.85 11.00
C LYS A 299 111.05 12.19 12.05
N GLU A 300 111.16 12.60 13.30
CA GLU A 300 110.28 12.11 14.37
C GLU A 300 108.82 12.51 14.13
N LYS A 301 108.58 13.76 13.71
CA LYS A 301 107.24 14.24 13.36
C LYS A 301 106.64 13.48 12.17
N GLU A 302 107.45 13.16 11.18
CA GLU A 302 107.04 12.33 10.03
C GLU A 302 106.64 10.92 10.48
N LEU A 303 107.44 10.26 11.31
CA LEU A 303 107.12 8.94 11.85
C LEU A 303 105.85 8.94 12.72
N LEU A 304 105.62 9.99 13.52
CA LEU A 304 104.40 10.15 14.30
C LEU A 304 103.17 10.36 13.42
N ALA A 305 103.31 11.12 12.32
CA ALA A 305 102.22 11.30 11.36
C ALA A 305 101.89 9.97 10.65
N GLU A 306 102.90 9.19 10.27
CA GLU A 306 102.70 7.84 9.70
C GLU A 306 102.04 6.88 10.70
N ALA A 307 102.46 6.90 11.97
CA ALA A 307 101.86 6.06 13.00
C ALA A 307 100.39 6.42 13.24
N SER A 308 100.07 7.71 13.32
CA SER A 308 98.69 8.19 13.47
C SER A 308 97.82 7.84 12.25
N ALA A 309 98.37 7.90 11.03
CA ALA A 309 97.66 7.50 9.82
C ALA A 309 97.33 5.99 9.82
N LYS A 310 98.28 5.13 10.22
CA LYS A 310 98.06 3.68 10.35
C LYS A 310 97.06 3.34 11.44
N GLU A 311 97.10 4.04 12.57
CA GLU A 311 96.13 3.84 13.65
C GLU A 311 94.71 4.21 13.19
N LYS A 312 94.57 5.31 12.44
CA LYS A 312 93.29 5.70 11.84
C LYS A 312 92.78 4.64 10.85
N GLU A 313 93.65 4.12 9.98
CA GLU A 313 93.31 3.07 9.02
C GLU A 313 92.85 1.79 9.73
N HIS A 314 93.56 1.34 10.77
CA HIS A 314 93.15 0.19 11.58
C HIS A 314 91.82 0.40 12.31
N LEU A 315 91.55 1.62 12.77
CA LEU A 315 90.27 1.96 13.39
C LEU A 315 89.12 1.85 12.37
N GLU A 316 89.33 2.36 11.16
CA GLU A 316 88.37 2.33 10.07
C GLU A 316 88.10 0.89 9.60
N GLU A 317 89.14 0.06 9.49
CA GLU A 317 89.00 -1.38 9.22
C GLU A 317 88.18 -2.09 10.31
N ARG A 318 88.43 -1.81 11.59
CA ARG A 318 87.65 -2.38 12.70
C ARG A 318 86.18 -1.97 12.64
N TYR A 319 85.90 -0.69 12.34
CA TYR A 319 84.53 -0.21 12.23
C TYR A 319 83.77 -0.89 11.09
N GLU A 320 84.40 -1.09 9.93
CA GLU A 320 83.73 -1.80 8.83
C GLU A 320 83.57 -3.30 9.11
N GLN A 321 84.50 -3.93 9.85
CA GLN A 321 84.32 -5.30 10.34
C GLN A 321 83.14 -5.43 11.30
N GLU A 322 83.06 -4.58 12.32
CA GLU A 322 81.98 -4.58 13.31
C GLU A 322 80.61 -4.33 12.65
N LYS A 323 80.55 -3.38 11.71
CA LYS A 323 79.35 -3.12 10.91
C LYS A 323 78.94 -4.33 10.06
N ALA A 324 79.89 -5.06 9.50
CA ALA A 324 79.61 -6.29 8.76
C ALA A 324 79.11 -7.43 9.67
N GLU A 325 79.67 -7.56 10.87
CA GLU A 325 79.22 -8.52 11.89
C GLU A 325 77.77 -8.23 12.33
N ILE A 326 77.47 -6.98 12.72
CA ILE A 326 76.12 -6.55 13.10
C ILE A 326 75.12 -6.81 11.96
N ASN A 327 75.51 -6.54 10.71
CA ASN A 327 74.64 -6.78 9.56
C ASN A 327 74.37 -8.28 9.34
N ASN A 328 75.37 -9.13 9.58
CA ASN A 328 75.21 -10.58 9.51
C ASN A 328 74.32 -11.10 10.65
N GLU A 329 74.46 -10.59 11.87
CA GLU A 329 73.60 -10.92 13.01
C GLU A 329 72.14 -10.55 12.72
N HIS A 330 71.88 -9.33 12.28
CA HIS A 330 70.53 -8.90 11.88
C HIS A 330 69.95 -9.77 10.76
N LYS A 331 70.77 -10.18 9.78
CA LYS A 331 70.33 -11.07 8.70
C LYS A 331 69.90 -12.44 9.24
N VAL A 332 70.62 -12.97 10.24
CA VAL A 332 70.27 -14.23 10.91
C VAL A 332 68.99 -14.07 11.74
N GLU A 333 68.85 -12.97 12.47
CA GLU A 333 67.67 -12.69 13.29
C GLU A 333 66.40 -12.54 12.42
N ILE A 334 66.49 -11.80 11.32
CA ILE A 334 65.40 -11.67 10.35
C ILE A 334 65.02 -13.05 9.79
N LYS A 335 66.01 -13.89 9.46
CA LYS A 335 65.75 -15.25 8.97
C LYS A 335 65.02 -16.09 10.01
N ASN A 336 65.47 -16.07 11.26
CA ASN A 336 64.86 -16.81 12.36
C ASN A 336 63.43 -16.33 12.66
N LEU A 337 63.19 -15.02 12.62
CA LEU A 337 61.85 -14.46 12.78
C LEU A 337 60.92 -14.90 11.65
N ASN A 338 61.39 -14.85 10.40
CA ASN A 338 60.62 -15.32 9.25
C ASN A 338 60.27 -16.81 9.38
N GLU A 339 61.24 -17.67 9.72
CA GLU A 339 60.99 -19.09 9.97
C GLU A 339 59.93 -19.31 11.08
N LYS A 340 59.99 -18.53 12.16
CA LYS A 340 59.00 -18.59 13.24
C LYS A 340 57.61 -18.14 12.79
N TYR A 341 57.52 -17.09 11.95
CA TYR A 341 56.25 -16.63 11.40
C TYR A 341 55.66 -17.62 10.39
N GLU A 342 56.48 -18.28 9.58
CA GLU A 342 56.03 -19.32 8.66
C GLU A 342 55.44 -20.53 9.41
N VAL A 343 56.11 -20.99 10.47
CA VAL A 343 55.59 -22.06 11.34
C VAL A 343 54.26 -21.65 11.97
N ARG A 344 54.17 -20.43 12.52
CA ARG A 344 52.92 -19.94 13.13
C ARG A 344 51.78 -19.81 12.11
N LEU A 345 52.07 -19.38 10.88
CA LEU A 345 51.09 -19.34 9.79
C LEU A 345 50.63 -20.75 9.41
N ALA A 346 51.55 -21.73 9.35
CA ALA A 346 51.20 -23.12 9.09
C ALA A 346 50.30 -23.70 10.20
N ASP A 347 50.62 -23.44 11.46
CA ASP A 347 49.82 -23.88 12.61
C ASP A 347 48.40 -23.29 12.58
N VAL A 348 48.26 -21.99 12.35
CA VAL A 348 46.95 -21.32 12.23
C VAL A 348 46.17 -21.87 11.03
N ASN A 349 46.82 -22.10 9.89
CA ASN A 349 46.15 -22.68 8.72
C ASN A 349 45.70 -24.12 8.97
N ASN A 350 46.47 -24.91 9.71
CA ASN A 350 46.07 -26.26 10.10
C ASN A 350 44.89 -26.24 11.08
N GLN A 351 44.91 -25.35 12.08
CA GLN A 351 43.77 -25.16 12.99
C GLN A 351 42.49 -24.78 12.25
N HIS A 352 42.55 -23.77 11.36
CA HIS A 352 41.40 -23.39 10.56
C HIS A 352 40.93 -24.53 9.65
N ARG A 353 41.84 -25.34 9.10
CA ARG A 353 41.48 -26.50 8.30
C ARG A 353 40.71 -27.55 9.12
N ASP A 354 41.16 -27.84 10.33
CA ASP A 354 40.51 -28.78 11.24
C ASP A 354 39.13 -28.27 11.65
N GLU A 355 39.01 -26.97 12.00
CA GLU A 355 37.72 -26.34 12.31
C GLU A 355 36.75 -26.39 11.13
N VAL A 356 37.22 -26.11 9.92
CA VAL A 356 36.39 -26.21 8.69
C VAL A 356 35.96 -27.65 8.46
N GLN A 357 36.82 -28.64 8.72
CA GLN A 357 36.49 -30.05 8.58
C GLN A 357 35.43 -30.48 9.61
N ASP A 358 35.55 -30.05 10.86
CA ASP A 358 34.57 -30.32 11.92
C ASP A 358 33.21 -29.68 11.61
N LEU A 359 33.21 -28.43 11.13
CA LEU A 359 31.99 -27.75 10.69
C LEU A 359 31.36 -28.47 9.50
N THR A 360 32.17 -28.97 8.56
CA THR A 360 31.68 -29.74 7.41
C THR A 360 31.00 -31.04 7.87
N ILE A 361 31.62 -31.78 8.78
CA ILE A 361 31.04 -33.00 9.37
C ILE A 361 29.72 -32.69 10.10
N ARG A 362 29.68 -31.58 10.84
CA ARG A 362 28.46 -31.15 11.55
C ARG A 362 27.34 -30.80 10.58
N ILE A 363 27.63 -30.11 9.48
CA ILE A 363 26.66 -29.79 8.43
C ILE A 363 26.13 -31.09 7.80
N ASP A 364 26.99 -32.04 7.46
CA ASP A 364 26.58 -33.32 6.88
C ASP A 364 25.64 -34.11 7.81
N ASN A 365 25.91 -34.08 9.11
CA ASN A 365 25.03 -34.71 10.10
C ASN A 365 23.66 -34.02 10.18
N LEU A 366 23.63 -32.68 10.20
CA LEU A 366 22.36 -31.93 10.20
C LEU A 366 21.55 -32.18 8.92
N VAL A 367 22.20 -32.34 7.77
CA VAL A 367 21.54 -32.71 6.51
C VAL A 367 20.92 -34.10 6.61
N LYS A 368 21.63 -35.08 7.18
CA LYS A 368 21.08 -36.43 7.41
C LYS A 368 19.90 -36.42 8.38
N GLU A 369 19.98 -35.68 9.47
CA GLU A 369 18.87 -35.53 10.44
C GLU A 369 17.64 -34.89 9.78
N LYS A 370 17.84 -33.86 8.96
CA LYS A 370 16.76 -33.21 8.20
C LYS A 370 16.08 -34.19 7.24
N GLU A 371 16.85 -35.03 6.53
CA GLU A 371 16.27 -36.01 5.60
C GLU A 371 15.51 -37.10 6.35
N GLN A 372 16.01 -37.59 7.49
CA GLN A 372 15.29 -38.53 8.34
C GLN A 372 13.99 -37.94 8.89
N LEU A 373 13.99 -36.66 9.27
CA LEU A 373 12.78 -35.98 9.75
C LEU A 373 11.74 -35.86 8.63
N LYS A 374 12.20 -35.52 7.42
CA LYS A 374 11.36 -35.44 6.23
C LYS A 374 10.74 -36.80 5.89
N GLU A 375 11.53 -37.86 5.91
CA GLU A 375 11.04 -39.23 5.67
C GLU A 375 9.97 -39.64 6.71
N LYS A 376 10.17 -39.32 8.00
CA LYS A 376 9.16 -39.54 9.04
C LYS A 376 7.86 -38.79 8.76
N PHE A 377 7.94 -37.52 8.35
CA PHE A 377 6.74 -36.75 8.02
C PHE A 377 6.04 -37.27 6.76
N GLU A 378 6.78 -37.68 5.73
CA GLU A 378 6.21 -38.29 4.52
C GLU A 378 5.49 -39.61 4.85
N GLN A 379 6.07 -40.44 5.73
CA GLN A 379 5.44 -41.67 6.23
C GLN A 379 4.14 -41.36 7.00
N GLN A 380 4.17 -40.35 7.88
CA GLN A 380 2.97 -39.92 8.63
C GLN A 380 1.86 -39.40 7.70
N ILE A 381 2.20 -38.54 6.74
CA ILE A 381 1.25 -38.02 5.74
C ILE A 381 0.64 -39.18 4.95
N THR A 382 1.46 -40.16 4.54
CA THR A 382 0.99 -41.34 3.80
C THR A 382 0.05 -42.21 4.65
N SER A 383 0.34 -42.39 5.95
CA SER A 383 -0.55 -43.10 6.88
C SER A 383 -1.91 -42.42 6.97
N ILE A 384 -1.91 -41.10 7.20
CA ILE A 384 -3.13 -40.29 7.33
C ILE A 384 -3.96 -40.35 6.03
N ILE A 385 -3.31 -40.24 4.86
CA ILE A 385 -3.99 -40.35 3.56
C ILE A 385 -4.66 -41.72 3.41
N ASN A 386 -3.97 -42.80 3.80
CA ASN A 386 -4.51 -44.15 3.72
C ASN A 386 -5.68 -44.36 4.69
N GLU A 387 -5.57 -43.85 5.92
CA GLU A 387 -6.64 -43.86 6.92
C GLU A 387 -7.88 -43.13 6.41
N HIS A 388 -7.72 -41.90 5.93
CA HIS A 388 -8.82 -41.13 5.33
C HIS A 388 -9.42 -41.83 4.11
N LYS A 389 -8.61 -42.50 3.28
CA LYS A 389 -9.10 -43.26 2.12
C LYS A 389 -9.98 -44.45 2.56
N VAL A 390 -9.59 -45.14 3.64
CA VAL A 390 -10.40 -46.22 4.22
C VAL A 390 -11.69 -45.66 4.81
N GLU A 391 -11.62 -44.54 5.53
CA GLU A 391 -12.79 -43.90 6.14
C GLU A 391 -13.80 -43.43 5.08
N ILE A 392 -13.33 -42.78 4.01
CA ILE A 392 -14.16 -42.42 2.85
C ILE A 392 -14.83 -43.66 2.26
N GLY A 393 -14.08 -44.75 2.04
CA GLY A 393 -14.65 -45.99 1.52
C GLY A 393 -15.69 -46.64 2.43
N ASN A 394 -15.55 -46.47 3.76
CA ASN A 394 -16.56 -46.94 4.72
C ASN A 394 -17.82 -46.06 4.68
N LEU A 395 -17.67 -44.73 4.62
CA LEU A 395 -18.79 -43.79 4.51
C LEU A 395 -19.57 -43.98 3.20
N GLU A 396 -18.87 -44.28 2.10
CA GLU A 396 -19.52 -44.61 0.82
C GLU A 396 -20.37 -45.88 0.93
N LYS A 397 -19.85 -46.94 1.56
CA LYS A 397 -20.62 -48.17 1.82
C LYS A 397 -21.81 -47.94 2.75
N GLU A 398 -21.64 -47.13 3.79
CA GLU A 398 -22.72 -46.78 4.71
C GLU A 398 -23.83 -46.00 3.98
N LYS A 399 -23.45 -45.06 3.11
CA LYS A 399 -24.39 -44.32 2.26
C LYS A 399 -25.14 -45.25 1.29
N GLU A 400 -24.46 -46.23 0.71
CA GLU A 400 -25.07 -47.25 -0.16
C GLU A 400 -26.06 -48.12 0.61
N LEU A 401 -25.68 -48.60 1.80
CA LEU A 401 -26.58 -49.33 2.70
C LEU A 401 -27.81 -48.51 3.10
N LEU A 402 -27.64 -47.24 3.42
CA LEU A 402 -28.75 -46.31 3.72
C LEU A 402 -29.68 -46.10 2.52
N ALA A 403 -29.13 -46.05 1.31
CA ALA A 403 -29.93 -45.97 0.09
C ALA A 403 -30.71 -47.26 -0.15
N GLU A 404 -30.10 -48.43 0.07
CA GLU A 404 -30.79 -49.73 -0.02
C GLU A 404 -31.90 -49.88 1.03
N THR A 405 -31.66 -49.47 2.29
CA THR A 405 -32.69 -49.53 3.32
C THR A 405 -33.85 -48.60 3.01
N SER A 406 -33.57 -47.38 2.54
CA SER A 406 -34.60 -46.43 2.11
C SER A 406 -35.43 -46.97 0.92
N LEU A 407 -34.79 -47.63 -0.05
CA LEU A 407 -35.49 -48.29 -1.15
C LEU A 407 -36.38 -49.44 -0.65
N LYS A 408 -35.86 -50.30 0.23
CA LYS A 408 -36.63 -51.41 0.83
C LYS A 408 -37.82 -50.89 1.66
N GLU A 409 -37.64 -49.82 2.42
CA GLU A 409 -38.73 -49.19 3.17
C GLU A 409 -39.80 -48.63 2.22
N LYS A 410 -39.38 -48.02 1.11
CA LYS A 410 -40.30 -47.52 0.08
C LYS A 410 -41.07 -48.66 -0.58
N GLU A 411 -40.42 -49.76 -0.95
CA GLU A 411 -41.07 -50.97 -1.50
C GLU A 411 -42.07 -51.56 -0.51
N GLN A 412 -41.71 -51.68 0.77
CA GLN A 412 -42.64 -52.15 1.81
C GLN A 412 -43.84 -51.22 1.99
N LEU A 413 -43.64 -49.91 1.84
CA LEU A 413 -44.73 -48.93 1.87
C LEU A 413 -45.65 -49.11 0.66
N GLU A 414 -45.08 -49.27 -0.53
CA GLU A 414 -45.83 -49.51 -1.77
C GLU A 414 -46.64 -50.81 -1.67
N GLU A 415 -46.06 -51.91 -1.19
CA GLU A 415 -46.75 -53.19 -0.98
C GLU A 415 -47.90 -53.08 0.05
N LYS A 416 -47.70 -52.30 1.13
CA LYS A 416 -48.76 -51.98 2.09
C LYS A 416 -49.89 -51.15 1.45
N TYR A 417 -49.57 -50.17 0.62
CA TYR A 417 -50.59 -49.39 -0.08
C TYR A 417 -51.32 -50.23 -1.13
N GLU A 418 -50.61 -51.09 -1.86
CA GLU A 418 -51.20 -51.97 -2.87
C GLU A 418 -52.14 -53.00 -2.24
N SER A 419 -51.75 -53.59 -1.10
CA SER A 419 -52.62 -54.47 -0.33
C SER A 419 -53.85 -53.75 0.26
N GLN A 420 -53.70 -52.51 0.74
CA GLN A 420 -54.83 -51.69 1.18
C GLN A 420 -55.80 -51.39 0.02
N VAL A 421 -55.29 -50.98 -1.14
CA VAL A 421 -56.11 -50.74 -2.34
C VAL A 421 -56.82 -52.02 -2.77
N ALA A 422 -56.15 -53.17 -2.75
CA ALA A 422 -56.76 -54.46 -3.05
C ALA A 422 -57.88 -54.83 -2.07
N SER A 423 -57.67 -54.60 -0.77
CA SER A 423 -58.68 -54.80 0.28
C SER A 423 -59.91 -53.91 0.05
N ILE A 424 -59.70 -52.60 -0.15
CA ILE A 424 -60.79 -51.64 -0.42
C ILE A 424 -61.54 -52.03 -1.70
N ASN A 425 -60.83 -52.42 -2.76
CA ASN A 425 -61.47 -52.88 -4.00
C ASN A 425 -62.30 -54.15 -3.77
N SER A 426 -61.84 -55.08 -2.93
CA SER A 426 -62.59 -56.28 -2.58
C SER A 426 -63.86 -55.96 -1.78
N GLU A 427 -63.79 -55.00 -0.85
CA GLU A 427 -64.92 -54.50 -0.06
C GLU A 427 -65.92 -53.77 -0.95
N HIS A 428 -65.49 -52.81 -1.76
CA HIS A 428 -66.34 -52.11 -2.74
C HIS A 428 -67.01 -53.10 -3.70
N LYS A 429 -66.28 -54.12 -4.17
CA LYS A 429 -66.85 -55.16 -5.04
C LYS A 429 -67.94 -55.95 -4.33
N ALA A 430 -67.76 -56.27 -3.05
CA ALA A 430 -68.78 -56.94 -2.23
C ALA A 430 -69.98 -56.03 -1.97
N GLU A 431 -69.77 -54.75 -1.67
CA GLU A 431 -70.82 -53.76 -1.46
C GLU A 431 -71.66 -53.54 -2.72
N VAL A 432 -71.01 -53.39 -3.89
CA VAL A 432 -71.70 -53.31 -5.18
C VAL A 432 -72.55 -54.57 -5.42
N ARG A 433 -72.02 -55.76 -5.08
CA ARG A 433 -72.78 -57.01 -5.18
C ARG A 433 -74.03 -57.00 -4.30
N ASN A 434 -73.87 -56.61 -3.03
CA ASN A 434 -74.97 -56.53 -2.07
C ASN A 434 -76.03 -55.50 -2.49
N LEU A 435 -75.61 -54.34 -3.00
CA LEU A 435 -76.52 -53.34 -3.54
C LEU A 435 -77.28 -53.87 -4.76
N ASN A 436 -76.61 -54.60 -5.65
CA ASN A 436 -77.23 -55.19 -6.82
C ASN A 436 -78.26 -56.25 -6.43
N GLU A 437 -77.93 -57.13 -5.48
CA GLU A 437 -78.86 -58.13 -4.92
C GLU A 437 -80.08 -57.45 -4.25
N LYS A 438 -79.86 -56.34 -3.53
CA LYS A 438 -80.95 -55.55 -2.95
C LYS A 438 -81.85 -54.93 -4.01
N HIS A 439 -81.27 -54.37 -5.08
CA HIS A 439 -82.03 -53.82 -6.20
C HIS A 439 -82.81 -54.89 -6.96
N GLU A 440 -82.22 -56.07 -7.17
CA GLU A 440 -82.92 -57.22 -7.77
C GLU A 440 -84.09 -57.69 -6.90
N SER A 441 -83.90 -57.76 -5.58
CA SER A 441 -84.96 -58.08 -4.62
C SER A 441 -86.09 -57.04 -4.66
N GLN A 442 -85.77 -55.75 -4.66
CA GLN A 442 -86.75 -54.67 -4.77
C GLN A 442 -87.53 -54.71 -6.10
N ASN A 443 -86.83 -54.97 -7.21
CA ASN A 443 -87.48 -55.15 -8.52
C ASN A 443 -88.41 -56.36 -8.52
N ALA A 444 -88.01 -57.48 -7.92
CA ALA A 444 -88.84 -58.66 -7.78
C ALA A 444 -90.08 -58.40 -6.92
N GLU A 445 -89.92 -57.67 -5.80
CA GLU A 445 -91.02 -57.29 -4.92
C GLU A 445 -92.01 -56.36 -5.63
N THR A 446 -91.52 -55.33 -6.34
CA THR A 446 -92.36 -54.39 -7.08
C THR A 446 -93.09 -55.09 -8.23
N ASN A 447 -92.43 -56.01 -8.94
CA ASN A 447 -93.08 -56.84 -9.96
C ASN A 447 -94.15 -57.77 -9.37
N ASN A 448 -93.93 -58.33 -8.18
CA ASN A 448 -94.92 -59.15 -7.50
C ASN A 448 -96.12 -58.31 -7.03
N GLN A 449 -95.90 -57.08 -6.55
CA GLN A 449 -96.95 -56.11 -6.23
C GLN A 449 -97.76 -55.76 -7.47
N HIS A 450 -97.13 -55.33 -8.56
CA HIS A 450 -97.80 -55.07 -9.84
C HIS A 450 -98.60 -56.29 -10.33
N ARG A 451 -98.05 -57.50 -10.19
CA ARG A 451 -98.77 -58.73 -10.56
C ARG A 451 -100.00 -58.98 -9.68
N GLY A 452 -99.93 -58.64 -8.40
CA GLY A 452 -101.07 -58.66 -7.47
C GLY A 452 -102.14 -57.64 -7.87
N GLU A 453 -101.74 -56.39 -8.11
CA GLU A 453 -102.64 -55.32 -8.54
C GLU A 453 -103.34 -55.64 -9.87
N VAL A 454 -102.62 -56.21 -10.84
CA VAL A 454 -103.21 -56.66 -12.11
C VAL A 454 -104.24 -57.77 -11.89
N LYS A 455 -104.01 -58.71 -10.94
CA LYS A 455 -104.99 -59.73 -10.59
C LYS A 455 -106.25 -59.13 -9.97
N ASP A 456 -106.10 -58.16 -9.06
CA ASP A 456 -107.23 -57.47 -8.43
C ASP A 456 -108.02 -56.64 -9.44
N LEU A 457 -107.34 -55.90 -10.32
CA LEU A 457 -107.95 -55.17 -11.42
C LEU A 457 -108.73 -56.11 -12.35
N ASN A 458 -108.16 -57.26 -12.71
CA ASN A 458 -108.88 -58.28 -13.51
C ASN A 458 -110.12 -58.82 -12.78
N SER A 459 -110.03 -59.05 -11.47
CA SER A 459 -111.17 -59.47 -10.65
C SER A 459 -112.29 -58.42 -10.64
N ARG A 460 -111.91 -57.14 -10.60
CA ARG A 460 -112.85 -56.00 -10.67
C ARG A 460 -113.48 -55.84 -12.05
N ILE A 461 -112.70 -56.01 -13.13
CA ILE A 461 -113.22 -56.05 -14.51
C ILE A 461 -114.24 -57.17 -14.68
N ASN A 462 -113.95 -58.37 -14.17
CA ASN A 462 -114.88 -59.50 -14.23
C ASN A 462 -116.16 -59.26 -13.43
N SER A 463 -116.08 -58.56 -12.30
CA SER A 463 -117.24 -58.17 -11.50
C SER A 463 -118.11 -57.15 -12.23
N LEU A 464 -117.49 -56.13 -12.85
CA LEU A 464 -118.18 -55.14 -13.68
C LEU A 464 -118.82 -55.77 -14.93
N ALA A 465 -118.19 -56.79 -15.53
CA ALA A 465 -118.77 -57.53 -16.64
C ALA A 465 -120.06 -58.25 -16.24
N LYS A 466 -120.09 -58.87 -15.05
CA LYS A 466 -121.30 -59.49 -14.49
C LYS A 466 -122.38 -58.45 -14.17
N GLU A 467 -122.01 -57.29 -13.65
CA GLU A 467 -122.94 -56.19 -13.38
C GLU A 467 -123.57 -55.65 -14.69
N LYS A 468 -122.78 -55.52 -15.76
CA LYS A 468 -123.28 -55.17 -17.10
C LYS A 468 -124.28 -56.19 -17.64
N GLU A 469 -124.06 -57.49 -17.39
CA GLU A 469 -124.98 -58.57 -17.79
C GLU A 469 -126.31 -58.49 -17.03
N VAL A 470 -126.26 -58.20 -15.72
CA VAL A 470 -127.47 -57.98 -14.90
C VAL A 470 -128.25 -56.75 -15.38
N LEU A 471 -127.56 -55.64 -15.70
CA LEU A 471 -128.18 -54.42 -16.21
C LEU A 471 -128.82 -54.61 -17.60
N ALA A 472 -128.24 -55.45 -18.46
CA ALA A 472 -128.87 -55.84 -19.73
C ALA A 472 -130.16 -56.65 -19.49
N GLY A 473 -130.16 -57.53 -18.49
CA GLY A 473 -131.33 -58.32 -18.08
C GLY A 473 -132.47 -57.49 -17.46
N THR A 474 -132.16 -56.44 -16.68
CA THR A 474 -133.18 -55.53 -16.13
C THR A 474 -133.74 -54.58 -17.19
N SER A 475 -132.89 -54.06 -18.09
CA SER A 475 -133.33 -53.22 -19.21
C SER A 475 -134.31 -53.96 -20.15
N ALA A 476 -134.08 -55.25 -20.41
CA ALA A 476 -135.00 -56.07 -21.19
C ALA A 476 -136.37 -56.22 -20.52
N LYS A 477 -136.41 -56.42 -19.19
CA LYS A 477 -137.66 -56.50 -18.41
C LYS A 477 -138.43 -55.18 -18.38
N GLU A 478 -137.75 -54.04 -18.26
CA GLU A 478 -138.39 -52.72 -18.30
C GLU A 478 -139.01 -52.43 -19.68
N LYS A 479 -138.35 -52.86 -20.76
CA LYS A 479 -138.88 -52.72 -22.13
C LYS A 479 -140.14 -53.55 -22.36
N GLU A 480 -140.22 -54.74 -21.75
CA GLU A 480 -141.40 -55.61 -21.77
C GLU A 480 -142.58 -54.99 -20.99
N GLN A 481 -142.31 -54.47 -19.78
CA GLN A 481 -143.32 -53.79 -18.96
C GLN A 481 -143.88 -52.51 -19.60
N LEU A 482 -143.04 -51.77 -20.33
CA LEU A 482 -143.49 -50.58 -21.07
C LEU A 482 -144.40 -50.95 -22.24
N LYS A 483 -144.11 -52.07 -22.92
CA LYS A 483 -144.93 -52.59 -24.02
C LYS A 483 -146.31 -53.01 -23.53
N GLU A 484 -146.36 -53.72 -22.39
CA GLU A 484 -147.60 -54.16 -21.75
C GLU A 484 -148.49 -52.96 -21.31
N LYS A 485 -147.87 -51.87 -20.80
CA LYS A 485 -148.58 -50.63 -20.48
C LYS A 485 -149.19 -49.93 -21.71
N PHE A 486 -148.48 -49.89 -22.84
CA PHE A 486 -149.03 -49.30 -24.07
C PHE A 486 -150.19 -50.11 -24.65
N GLU A 487 -150.15 -51.44 -24.51
CA GLU A 487 -151.20 -52.34 -24.99
C GLU A 487 -152.51 -52.20 -24.16
N GLN A 488 -152.37 -51.95 -22.86
CA GLN A 488 -153.50 -51.59 -21.98
C GLN A 488 -154.08 -50.21 -22.30
N GLN A 489 -153.24 -49.20 -22.60
CA GLN A 489 -153.70 -47.87 -23.02
C GLN A 489 -154.48 -47.91 -24.34
N ILE A 490 -154.02 -48.67 -25.34
CA ILE A 490 -154.72 -48.83 -26.63
C ILE A 490 -156.10 -49.45 -26.42
N SER A 491 -156.22 -50.44 -25.53
CA SER A 491 -157.51 -51.10 -25.21
C SER A 491 -158.51 -50.15 -24.52
N SER A 492 -158.02 -49.24 -23.66
CA SER A 492 -158.84 -48.20 -23.02
C SER A 492 -159.40 -47.21 -24.04
N ILE A 493 -158.56 -46.71 -24.94
CA ILE A 493 -158.93 -45.73 -25.97
C ILE A 493 -159.96 -46.31 -26.95
N ILE A 494 -159.85 -47.60 -27.30
CA ILE A 494 -160.83 -48.27 -28.17
C ILE A 494 -162.22 -48.35 -27.52
N ASN A 495 -162.30 -48.52 -26.20
CA ASN A 495 -163.57 -48.53 -25.48
C ASN A 495 -164.18 -47.12 -25.36
N GLU A 496 -163.34 -46.08 -25.19
CA GLU A 496 -163.80 -44.68 -25.16
C GLU A 496 -164.35 -44.23 -26.53
N HIS A 497 -163.66 -44.52 -27.63
CA HIS A 497 -164.17 -44.22 -28.99
C HIS A 497 -165.47 -44.95 -29.34
N LYS A 498 -165.73 -46.12 -28.73
CA LYS A 498 -166.98 -46.87 -28.93
C LYS A 498 -168.18 -46.24 -28.23
N VAL A 499 -167.95 -45.50 -27.14
CA VAL A 499 -168.97 -44.73 -26.42
C VAL A 499 -169.23 -43.39 -27.13
N GLU A 500 -168.19 -42.75 -27.64
CA GLU A 500 -168.29 -41.50 -28.39
C GLU A 500 -169.08 -41.65 -29.71
N MET A 501 -168.87 -42.76 -30.43
CA MET A 501 -169.64 -43.08 -31.65
C MET A 501 -171.14 -43.24 -31.37
N ARG A 502 -171.55 -43.77 -30.21
CA ARG A 502 -172.98 -43.86 -29.83
C ARG A 502 -173.60 -42.51 -29.46
N ASN A 503 -172.80 -41.54 -29.01
CA ASN A 503 -173.28 -40.21 -28.66
C ASN A 503 -173.44 -39.33 -29.92
N LEU A 504 -172.53 -39.44 -30.89
CA LEU A 504 -172.64 -38.75 -32.18
C LEU A 504 -173.84 -39.23 -33.02
N GLU A 505 -174.26 -40.49 -32.87
CA GLU A 505 -175.41 -41.06 -33.59
C GLU A 505 -176.76 -40.58 -33.04
N LYS A 506 -176.83 -40.24 -31.73
CA LYS A 506 -178.00 -39.59 -31.10
C LYS A 506 -178.09 -38.09 -31.36
N GLU A 507 -176.96 -37.42 -31.58
CA GLU A 507 -176.90 -35.98 -31.90
C GLU A 507 -177.36 -35.71 -33.36
N LYS A 508 -177.13 -36.66 -34.27
CA LYS A 508 -177.59 -36.59 -35.67
C LYS A 508 -179.11 -36.73 -35.82
N GLU A 509 -179.78 -37.39 -34.89
CA GLU A 509 -181.25 -37.57 -34.87
C GLU A 509 -181.96 -36.31 -34.30
N LEU A 510 -181.33 -35.60 -33.35
CA LEU A 510 -181.84 -34.32 -32.79
C LEU A 510 -181.63 -33.10 -33.70
N LEU A 511 -180.68 -33.15 -34.63
CA LEU A 511 -180.44 -32.13 -35.66
C LEU A 511 -181.43 -32.20 -36.84
N ALA A 512 -182.12 -33.33 -37.04
CA ALA A 512 -183.17 -33.47 -38.05
C ALA A 512 -184.52 -32.86 -37.60
N ASP A 513 -184.84 -32.94 -36.31
CA ASP A 513 -186.09 -32.38 -35.73
C ASP A 513 -186.05 -30.86 -35.46
N THR A 514 -184.85 -30.29 -35.34
CA THR A 514 -184.64 -28.83 -35.20
C THR A 514 -184.68 -28.10 -36.55
N SER A 515 -184.23 -28.75 -37.63
CA SER A 515 -184.29 -28.21 -39.00
C SER A 515 -185.72 -28.10 -39.57
N ILE A 516 -186.67 -28.92 -39.06
CA ILE A 516 -188.09 -28.84 -39.46
C ILE A 516 -188.79 -27.64 -38.81
N LYS A 517 -188.42 -27.26 -37.58
CA LYS A 517 -188.99 -26.09 -36.86
C LYS A 517 -188.43 -24.74 -37.34
N GLU A 518 -187.19 -24.69 -37.83
CA GLU A 518 -186.61 -23.46 -38.42
C GLU A 518 -187.17 -23.11 -39.80
N LYS A 519 -187.57 -24.11 -40.61
CA LYS A 519 -188.27 -23.87 -41.89
C LYS A 519 -189.67 -23.26 -41.71
N GLU A 520 -190.33 -23.54 -40.59
CA GLU A 520 -191.68 -23.05 -40.30
C GLU A 520 -191.67 -21.60 -39.79
N GLN A 521 -190.60 -21.18 -39.11
CA GLN A 521 -190.38 -19.78 -38.68
C GLN A 521 -189.89 -18.86 -39.81
N LEU A 522 -189.20 -19.39 -40.83
CA LEU A 522 -188.89 -18.63 -42.05
C LEU A 522 -190.13 -18.39 -42.92
N LYS A 523 -191.16 -19.24 -42.82
CA LYS A 523 -192.44 -19.09 -43.52
C LYS A 523 -193.25 -17.90 -42.96
N GLU A 524 -193.23 -17.70 -41.65
CA GLU A 524 -193.96 -16.61 -40.96
C GLU A 524 -193.28 -15.23 -41.13
N LYS A 525 -191.95 -15.22 -41.32
CA LYS A 525 -191.16 -13.98 -41.52
C LYS A 525 -191.29 -13.40 -42.94
N TYR A 526 -191.44 -14.25 -43.97
CA TYR A 526 -191.65 -13.79 -45.34
C TYR A 526 -193.09 -13.36 -45.63
N GLU A 527 -194.10 -13.96 -44.97
CA GLU A 527 -195.50 -13.51 -45.09
C GLU A 527 -195.73 -12.12 -44.47
N SER A 528 -194.96 -11.75 -43.43
CA SER A 528 -195.01 -10.41 -42.82
C SER A 528 -194.30 -9.33 -43.66
N GLN A 529 -193.21 -9.68 -44.36
CA GLN A 529 -192.51 -8.76 -45.28
C GLN A 529 -193.29 -8.49 -46.59
N ILE A 530 -194.10 -9.45 -47.04
CA ILE A 530 -194.96 -9.28 -48.23
C ILE A 530 -196.14 -8.34 -47.91
N ALA A 531 -196.73 -8.41 -46.71
CA ALA A 531 -197.81 -7.52 -46.29
C ALA A 531 -197.36 -6.04 -46.09
N GLU A 532 -196.09 -5.83 -45.75
CA GLU A 532 -195.49 -4.50 -45.58
C GLU A 532 -195.14 -3.87 -46.95
N SER A 533 -194.57 -4.68 -47.86
CA SER A 533 -194.36 -4.30 -49.27
C SER A 533 -195.67 -3.99 -50.01
N ASP A 534 -196.75 -4.75 -49.77
CA ASP A 534 -198.07 -4.50 -50.38
C ASP A 534 -198.74 -3.20 -49.90
N ASN A 535 -198.40 -2.72 -48.69
CA ASN A 535 -198.90 -1.43 -48.19
C ASN A 535 -198.08 -0.24 -48.70
N GLU A 536 -196.76 -0.41 -48.90
CA GLU A 536 -195.91 0.57 -49.58
C GLU A 536 -196.27 0.68 -51.06
N HIS A 537 -196.49 -0.44 -51.75
CA HIS A 537 -196.92 -0.46 -53.15
C HIS A 537 -198.32 0.17 -53.34
N LYS A 538 -199.26 -0.01 -52.39
CA LYS A 538 -200.58 0.68 -52.40
C LYS A 538 -200.46 2.18 -52.19
N ALA A 539 -199.51 2.65 -51.37
CA ALA A 539 -199.26 4.07 -51.17
C ALA A 539 -198.60 4.70 -52.42
N GLU A 540 -197.71 3.98 -53.08
CA GLU A 540 -197.04 4.42 -54.30
C GLU A 540 -197.98 4.42 -55.52
N VAL A 541 -198.88 3.44 -55.62
CA VAL A 541 -199.95 3.41 -56.63
C VAL A 541 -200.96 4.56 -56.46
N ARG A 542 -201.23 5.02 -55.23
CA ARG A 542 -202.05 6.24 -55.01
C ARG A 542 -201.34 7.53 -55.45
N LYS A 543 -200.00 7.58 -55.33
CA LYS A 543 -199.16 8.67 -55.88
C LYS A 543 -199.07 8.63 -57.40
N LEU A 544 -199.01 7.44 -58.00
CA LEU A 544 -199.01 7.27 -59.45
C LEU A 544 -200.39 7.55 -60.06
N ASN A 545 -201.48 7.14 -59.42
CA ASN A 545 -202.84 7.45 -59.90
C ASN A 545 -203.15 8.94 -59.86
N SER A 546 -202.69 9.68 -58.82
CA SER A 546 -202.82 11.15 -58.81
C SER A 546 -201.97 11.82 -59.90
N ARG A 547 -200.84 11.22 -60.30
CA ARG A 547 -200.00 11.70 -61.42
C ARG A 547 -200.59 11.37 -62.79
N VAL A 548 -201.24 10.20 -62.94
CA VAL A 548 -201.97 9.81 -64.15
C VAL A 548 -203.23 10.67 -64.34
N GLU A 549 -203.91 11.04 -63.27
CA GLU A 549 -205.10 11.92 -63.33
C GLU A 549 -204.72 13.36 -63.72
N ILE A 550 -203.54 13.84 -63.32
CA ILE A 550 -202.96 15.12 -63.78
C ILE A 550 -202.57 15.05 -65.26
N LEU A 551 -201.89 13.97 -65.68
CA LEU A 551 -201.51 13.76 -67.09
C LEU A 551 -202.73 13.53 -68.00
N SER A 552 -203.82 12.96 -67.47
CA SER A 552 -205.09 12.83 -68.18
C SER A 552 -205.69 14.20 -68.46
N LYS A 553 -205.68 15.12 -67.48
CA LYS A 553 -206.16 16.50 -67.67
C LYS A 553 -205.27 17.30 -68.63
N GLU A 554 -203.95 17.09 -68.60
CA GLU A 554 -203.03 17.70 -69.58
C GLU A 554 -203.24 17.15 -71.00
N LYS A 555 -203.48 15.84 -71.15
CA LYS A 555 -203.78 15.22 -72.44
C LYS A 555 -205.13 15.69 -72.98
N GLU A 556 -206.12 15.90 -72.12
CA GLU A 556 -207.46 16.39 -72.48
C GLU A 556 -207.42 17.87 -72.87
N LEU A 557 -206.60 18.69 -72.19
CA LEU A 557 -206.25 20.05 -72.63
C LEU A 557 -205.49 20.07 -73.97
N LEU A 558 -204.59 19.11 -74.20
CA LEU A 558 -203.92 18.96 -75.49
C LEU A 558 -204.90 18.54 -76.59
N LYS A 559 -205.88 17.71 -76.25
CA LYS A 559 -206.95 17.27 -77.15
C LYS A 559 -207.86 18.44 -77.50
N GLU A 560 -208.21 19.31 -76.56
CA GLU A 560 -208.94 20.55 -76.83
C GLU A 560 -208.11 21.55 -77.66
N GLN A 561 -206.78 21.62 -77.46
CA GLN A 561 -205.90 22.44 -78.31
C GLN A 561 -205.79 21.89 -79.74
N TYR A 562 -205.68 20.58 -79.92
CA TYR A 562 -205.64 19.99 -81.26
C TYR A 562 -207.01 19.99 -81.93
N GLU A 563 -208.11 19.82 -81.20
CA GLU A 563 -209.47 19.99 -81.73
C GLU A 563 -209.74 21.45 -82.12
N SER A 564 -209.14 22.43 -81.41
CA SER A 564 -209.12 23.83 -81.84
C SER A 564 -208.27 24.06 -83.10
N GLN A 565 -207.15 23.36 -83.26
CA GLN A 565 -206.32 23.41 -84.48
C GLN A 565 -206.97 22.68 -85.66
N ILE A 566 -207.70 21.59 -85.41
CA ILE A 566 -208.54 20.89 -86.38
C ILE A 566 -209.67 21.83 -86.84
N ALA A 567 -210.30 22.58 -85.93
CA ALA A 567 -211.31 23.56 -86.29
C ALA A 567 -210.74 24.76 -87.09
N GLU A 568 -209.53 25.22 -86.78
CA GLU A 568 -208.89 26.31 -87.52
C GLU A 568 -208.41 25.87 -88.92
N LEU A 569 -207.91 24.63 -89.06
CA LEU A 569 -207.52 24.03 -90.35
C LEU A 569 -208.73 23.69 -91.22
N ASP A 570 -209.83 23.22 -90.63
CA ASP A 570 -211.11 23.03 -91.31
C ASP A 570 -211.72 24.35 -91.79
N SER A 571 -211.40 25.48 -91.14
CA SER A 571 -211.75 26.82 -91.64
C SER A 571 -210.83 27.29 -92.78
N LYS A 572 -209.53 26.92 -92.75
CA LYS A 572 -208.54 27.29 -93.77
C LYS A 572 -208.63 26.48 -95.06
N ILE A 573 -209.09 25.22 -95.05
CA ILE A 573 -209.25 24.41 -96.29
C ILE A 573 -210.66 24.51 -96.89
N ARG A 574 -211.71 24.75 -96.09
CA ARG A 574 -212.95 25.36 -96.62
C ARG A 574 -212.69 26.72 -97.31
N GLY A 575 -211.60 27.40 -96.96
CA GLY A 575 -211.11 28.58 -97.68
C GLY A 575 -210.48 28.28 -99.07
N LEU A 576 -210.00 27.05 -99.30
CA LEU A 576 -209.40 26.60 -100.57
C LEU A 576 -210.36 25.79 -101.47
N GLU A 577 -211.57 25.44 -101.00
CA GLU A 577 -212.73 25.08 -101.85
C GLU A 577 -213.15 26.20 -102.84
N SER A 578 -212.58 27.40 -102.81
CA SER A 578 -213.15 28.55 -103.54
C SER A 578 -212.49 28.95 -104.87
N LYS A 579 -211.35 28.35 -105.30
CA LYS A 579 -210.54 28.96 -106.39
C LYS A 579 -209.93 28.09 -107.51
N LYS A 580 -210.37 26.85 -107.75
CA LYS A 580 -210.04 26.13 -109.02
C LYS A 580 -210.97 24.92 -109.29
N SER A 581 -212.29 25.07 -109.34
CA SER A 581 -213.06 25.54 -110.50
C SER A 581 -212.40 25.30 -111.87
N GLY A 582 -212.85 24.23 -112.54
CA GLY A 582 -213.15 24.25 -113.97
C GLY A 582 -211.98 24.17 -114.96
N LYS A 583 -211.70 22.95 -115.41
CA LYS A 583 -211.17 22.55 -116.74
C LYS A 583 -210.66 21.10 -116.62
N THR A 584 -210.92 20.10 -117.46
CA THR A 584 -211.57 19.92 -118.78
C THR A 584 -211.49 18.39 -119.02
N ARG A 585 -212.55 17.72 -119.53
CA ARG A 585 -212.62 17.10 -120.87
C ARG A 585 -211.31 16.93 -121.68
N ASP A 586 -211.18 15.70 -122.22
CA ASP A 586 -210.23 15.09 -123.19
C ASP A 586 -208.78 14.91 -122.69
N ILE A 587 -208.22 13.70 -122.48
CA ILE A 587 -208.41 12.32 -123.00
C ILE A 587 -208.75 11.31 -121.89
#